data_AF-D6ZEY9-F1
#
_entry.id   AF-D6ZEY9-F1
#
_cell.length_a   1.000
_cell.length_b   1.000
_cell.length_c   1.000
_cell.angle_alpha   90.00
_cell.angle_beta   90.00
_cell.angle_gamma   90.00
#
_symmetry.space_group_name_H-M   'P 1'
#
loop_
_entity.id
_entity.type
_entity.pdbx_description
1 polymer ?
#
loop_
_entity_poly.entity_id
_entity_poly.type
_entity_poly.pdbx_seq_one_letter_code
_entity_poly.pdbx_strand_id
1 'polypeptide(L)'
;MVTLAFPDDGPHGGADWRATRSGLDRRRDAACRLAPFECGCSDPWRCRCGRGSGEPDGRVVDVAVRAFEHLESHGLPPMVAREDKPLLRGMWWQKGPRRGMAERVAKWCGIERG
;
A
#
# COMPACT_ATOMS: atom_id res chain seq x y z
N MET A 1 -10.43 7.92 -29.50
CA MET A 1 -9.80 6.77 -28.83
C MET A 1 -8.31 7.07 -28.77
N VAL A 2 -7.81 7.55 -27.63
CA VAL A 2 -6.39 7.92 -27.49
C VAL A 2 -5.65 6.70 -26.98
N THR A 3 -4.90 6.05 -27.87
CA THR A 3 -4.01 4.96 -27.50
C THR A 3 -2.77 5.57 -26.84
N LEU A 4 -2.68 5.49 -25.52
CA LEU A 4 -1.45 5.81 -24.80
C LEU A 4 -0.45 4.67 -25.04
N ALA A 5 0.30 4.76 -26.12
CA ALA A 5 1.46 3.91 -26.33
C ALA A 5 2.55 4.36 -25.34
N PHE A 6 2.78 3.56 -24.30
CA PHE A 6 3.97 3.68 -23.47
C PHE A 6 5.09 2.89 -24.17
N PRO A 7 6.13 3.55 -24.70
CA PRO A 7 7.29 2.82 -25.21
C PRO A 7 8.09 2.29 -24.02
N ASP A 8 8.57 1.05 -24.16
CA ASP A 8 9.47 0.29 -23.27
C ASP A 8 8.88 -0.61 -22.17
N ASP A 9 7.87 -1.43 -22.51
CA ASP A 9 7.48 -2.58 -21.69
C ASP A 9 7.88 -3.90 -22.38
N GLY A 10 9.19 -4.17 -22.48
CA GLY A 10 9.68 -5.53 -22.75
C GLY A 10 9.30 -6.46 -21.60
N PRO A 11 8.82 -7.69 -21.86
CA PRO A 11 8.32 -8.56 -20.82
C PRO A 11 9.52 -9.19 -20.09
N HIS A 12 9.73 -8.82 -18.82
CA HIS A 12 10.57 -9.56 -17.86
C HIS A 12 12.11 -9.47 -17.99
N GLY A 13 12.67 -8.48 -18.70
CA GLY A 13 14.08 -8.12 -18.53
C GLY A 13 14.23 -7.17 -17.35
N GLY A 14 14.83 -7.62 -16.24
CA GLY A 14 14.92 -6.89 -14.97
C GLY A 14 15.08 -5.38 -15.15
N ALA A 15 14.02 -4.62 -14.83
CA ALA A 15 14.00 -3.20 -15.04
C ALA A 15 15.13 -2.55 -14.23
N ASP A 16 16.11 -1.99 -14.94
CA ASP A 16 17.11 -1.11 -14.34
C ASP A 16 16.38 -0.10 -13.45
N TRP A 17 16.91 0.16 -12.25
CA TRP A 17 16.34 1.10 -11.29
C TRP A 17 16.14 2.49 -11.92
N ARG A 18 16.90 2.82 -12.97
CA ARG A 18 16.74 4.03 -13.78
C ARG A 18 15.43 4.05 -14.58
N ALA A 19 15.05 2.94 -15.20
CA ALA A 19 13.77 2.81 -15.91
C ALA A 19 12.59 2.84 -14.92
N THR A 20 12.77 2.22 -13.76
CA THR A 20 11.79 2.33 -12.65
C THR A 20 11.63 3.79 -12.21
N ARG A 21 12.75 4.52 -12.06
CA ARG A 21 12.76 5.93 -11.68
C ARG A 21 12.10 6.82 -12.74
N SER A 22 12.38 6.63 -14.03
CA SER A 22 11.76 7.41 -15.11
C SER A 22 10.25 7.19 -15.17
N GLY A 23 9.76 5.96 -14.90
CA GLY A 23 8.34 5.68 -14.74
C GLY A 23 7.70 6.43 -13.57
N LEU A 24 8.37 6.49 -12.42
CA LEU A 24 7.89 7.24 -11.26
C LEU A 24 7.85 8.75 -11.50
N ASP A 25 8.86 9.31 -12.18
CA ASP A 25 8.91 10.73 -12.48
C ASP A 25 7.82 11.14 -13.49
N ARG A 26 7.52 10.30 -14.50
CA ARG A 26 6.38 10.51 -15.41
C ARG A 26 5.04 10.52 -14.67
N ARG A 27 4.84 9.59 -13.72
CA ARG A 27 3.61 9.54 -12.91
C ARG A 27 3.44 10.79 -12.06
N ARG A 28 4.54 11.31 -11.48
CA ARG A 28 4.54 12.55 -10.69
C ARG A 28 4.15 13.75 -11.54
N ASP A 29 4.80 13.91 -12.69
CA ASP A 29 4.52 15.00 -13.61
C ASP A 29 3.06 14.98 -14.09
N ALA A 30 2.52 13.79 -14.40
CA ALA A 30 1.12 13.63 -14.73
C ALA A 30 0.18 14.02 -13.56
N ALA A 31 0.51 13.64 -12.32
CA ALA A 31 -0.28 13.99 -11.14
C ALA A 31 -0.31 15.50 -10.88
N CYS A 32 0.80 16.21 -11.12
CA CYS A 32 0.88 17.67 -10.96
C CYS A 32 -0.01 18.46 -11.94
N ARG A 33 -0.50 17.82 -13.02
CA ARG A 33 -1.44 18.43 -13.98
C ARG A 33 -2.90 18.29 -13.57
N LEU A 34 -3.20 17.46 -12.57
CA LEU A 34 -4.54 17.29 -12.03
C LEU A 34 -4.83 18.38 -11.00
N ALA A 35 -6.12 18.67 -10.81
CA ALA A 35 -6.55 19.52 -9.71
C ALA A 35 -6.06 18.91 -8.37
N PRO A 36 -5.51 19.73 -7.45
CA PRO A 36 -5.12 19.24 -6.13
C PRO A 36 -6.32 18.61 -5.40
N PHE A 37 -6.04 17.63 -4.55
CA PHE A 37 -7.04 17.10 -3.61
C PHE A 37 -7.50 18.19 -2.64
N GLU A 38 -8.57 17.94 -1.90
CA GLU A 38 -9.06 18.85 -0.84
C GLU A 38 -8.00 19.18 0.22
N CYS A 39 -7.04 18.27 0.42
CA CYS A 39 -5.87 18.50 1.28
C CYS A 39 -4.77 19.39 0.66
N GLY A 40 -4.98 19.91 -0.55
CA GLY A 40 -4.03 20.77 -1.28
C GLY A 40 -2.86 20.03 -1.95
N CYS A 41 -2.73 18.72 -1.76
CA CYS A 41 -1.70 17.91 -2.42
C CYS A 41 -2.09 17.59 -3.87
N SER A 42 -1.16 17.67 -4.82
CA SER A 42 -1.40 17.24 -6.22
C SER A 42 -1.00 15.79 -6.48
N ASP A 43 -0.03 15.26 -5.74
CA ASP A 43 0.46 13.89 -5.92
C ASP A 43 -0.14 12.95 -4.84
N PRO A 44 -1.03 12.00 -5.22
CA PRO A 44 -1.59 11.06 -4.26
C PRO A 44 -0.55 10.13 -3.64
N TRP A 45 0.56 9.87 -4.33
CA TRP A 45 1.60 8.94 -3.88
C TRP A 45 2.52 9.58 -2.83
N ARG A 46 2.68 10.90 -2.87
CA ARG A 46 3.44 11.69 -1.88
C ARG A 46 2.56 12.30 -0.80
N CYS A 47 1.26 12.43 -1.04
CA CYS A 47 0.33 12.94 -0.06
C CYS A 47 0.41 12.12 1.23
N ARG A 48 0.64 12.83 2.35
CA ARG A 48 0.62 12.26 3.69
C ARG A 48 -0.57 12.75 4.52
N CYS A 49 -1.36 13.68 3.99
CA CYS A 49 -2.50 14.29 4.71
C CYS A 49 -3.57 13.26 5.11
N GLY A 50 -3.71 12.18 4.35
CA GLY A 50 -4.60 11.05 4.70
C GLY A 50 -3.93 9.91 5.46
N ARG A 51 -2.59 9.92 5.63
CA ARG A 51 -1.90 8.97 6.53
C ARG A 51 -2.06 9.50 7.95
N GLY A 52 -3.23 9.24 8.53
CA GLY A 52 -3.50 9.55 9.93
C GLY A 52 -2.41 8.97 10.82
N SER A 53 -1.84 9.80 11.70
CA SER A 53 -0.95 9.37 12.78
C SER A 53 -1.70 8.66 13.92
N GLY A 54 -3.02 8.52 13.80
CA GLY A 54 -3.91 7.86 14.74
C GLY A 54 -4.12 6.39 14.47
N GLU A 55 -4.90 5.74 15.34
CA GLU A 55 -5.35 4.37 15.07
C GLU A 55 -6.22 4.34 13.81
N PRO A 56 -6.02 3.35 12.93
CA PRO A 56 -6.84 3.22 11.73
C PRO A 56 -8.29 2.96 12.12
N ASP A 57 -9.20 3.62 11.41
CA ASP A 57 -10.62 3.37 11.58
C ASP A 57 -11.01 1.93 11.15
N GLY A 58 -12.23 1.52 11.52
CA GLY A 58 -12.72 0.19 11.20
C GLY A 58 -12.75 -0.12 9.70
N ARG A 59 -12.95 0.88 8.84
CA ARG A 59 -13.00 0.71 7.39
C ARG A 59 -11.62 0.41 6.82
N VAL A 60 -10.58 1.09 7.30
CA VAL A 60 -9.19 0.84 6.91
C VAL A 60 -8.78 -0.57 7.34
N VAL A 61 -9.17 -1.00 8.55
CA VAL A 61 -8.95 -2.37 9.02
C VAL A 61 -9.65 -3.40 8.12
N ASP A 62 -10.91 -3.16 7.72
CA ASP A 62 -11.66 -4.07 6.86
C ASP A 62 -11.04 -4.23 5.47
N VAL A 63 -10.56 -3.12 4.88
CA VAL A 63 -9.88 -3.15 3.58
C VAL A 63 -8.59 -3.96 3.67
N ALA A 64 -7.81 -3.76 4.74
CA ALA A 64 -6.59 -4.51 4.95
C ALA A 64 -6.83 -6.01 5.16
N VAL A 65 -7.86 -6.39 5.92
CA VAL A 65 -8.29 -7.80 6.10
C VAL A 65 -8.55 -8.44 4.74
N ARG A 66 -9.36 -7.82 3.88
CA ARG A 66 -9.67 -8.35 2.55
C ARG A 66 -8.44 -8.45 1.65
N ALA A 67 -7.55 -7.47 1.72
CA ALA A 67 -6.30 -7.51 0.96
C ALA A 67 -5.41 -8.67 1.41
N PHE A 68 -5.31 -8.93 2.72
CA PHE A 68 -4.53 -10.03 3.26
C PHE A 68 -5.13 -11.39 2.90
N GLU A 69 -6.45 -11.55 2.99
CA GLU A 69 -7.15 -12.77 2.54
C GLU A 69 -6.90 -13.03 1.04
N HIS A 70 -6.90 -11.97 0.23
CA HIS A 70 -6.61 -12.09 -1.19
C HIS A 70 -5.17 -12.55 -1.43
N LEU A 71 -4.18 -11.99 -0.73
CA LEU A 71 -2.78 -12.42 -0.84
C LEU A 71 -2.61 -13.87 -0.39
N GLU A 72 -3.16 -14.24 0.77
CA GLU A 72 -3.09 -15.61 1.30
C GLU A 72 -3.74 -16.62 0.35
N SER A 73 -4.88 -16.28 -0.27
CA SER A 73 -5.54 -17.17 -1.25
C SER A 73 -4.70 -17.41 -2.52
N HIS A 74 -3.71 -16.57 -2.80
CA HIS A 74 -2.74 -16.74 -3.88
C HIS A 74 -1.39 -17.29 -3.38
N GLY A 75 -1.29 -17.72 -2.12
CA GLY A 75 -0.05 -18.21 -1.51
C GLY A 75 1.00 -17.11 -1.29
N LEU A 76 0.61 -15.84 -1.37
CA LEU A 76 1.49 -14.70 -1.16
C LEU A 76 1.44 -14.25 0.31
N PRO A 77 2.59 -13.89 0.91
CA PRO A 77 2.62 -13.41 2.29
C PRO A 77 2.03 -12.00 2.40
N PRO A 78 1.07 -11.76 3.30
CA PRO A 78 0.60 -10.41 3.58
C PRO A 78 1.67 -9.64 4.36
N MET A 79 2.38 -8.75 3.68
CA MET A 79 3.43 -7.92 4.29
C MET A 79 2.92 -6.49 4.53
N VAL A 80 3.33 -5.90 5.64
CA VAL A 80 3.04 -4.50 5.99
C VAL A 80 4.33 -3.73 6.23
N ALA A 81 4.33 -2.43 5.94
CA ALA A 81 5.48 -1.59 6.23
C ALA A 81 5.52 -1.21 7.72
N ARG A 82 6.67 -0.71 8.19
CA ARG A 82 6.87 -0.36 9.62
C ARG A 82 5.90 0.74 10.07
N GLU A 83 5.58 1.68 9.19
CA GLU A 83 4.57 2.72 9.42
C GLU A 83 3.15 2.17 9.65
N ASP A 84 2.86 0.97 9.18
CA ASP A 84 1.52 0.36 9.24
C ASP A 84 1.33 -0.48 10.51
N LYS A 85 2.26 -0.44 11.47
CA LYS A 85 2.10 -1.09 12.79
C LYS A 85 0.78 -0.74 13.52
N PRO A 86 0.25 0.51 13.47
CA PRO A 86 -1.06 0.83 14.04
C PRO A 86 -2.20 -0.03 13.48
N LEU A 87 -2.11 -0.46 12.22
CA LEU A 87 -3.08 -1.35 11.58
C LEU A 87 -3.10 -2.73 12.24
N LEU A 88 -1.92 -3.31 12.47
CA LEU A 88 -1.80 -4.58 13.17
C LEU A 88 -2.31 -4.49 14.62
N ARG A 89 -2.04 -3.37 15.31
CA ARG A 89 -2.61 -3.12 16.64
C ARG A 89 -4.13 -3.03 16.60
N GLY A 90 -4.70 -2.28 15.66
CA GLY A 90 -6.15 -2.18 15.48
C GLY A 90 -6.81 -3.54 15.22
N MET A 91 -6.15 -4.43 14.46
CA MET A 91 -6.59 -5.82 14.26
C MET A 91 -6.44 -6.68 15.53
N TRP A 92 -5.39 -6.48 16.32
CA TRP A 92 -5.12 -7.24 17.53
C TRP A 92 -6.14 -7.00 18.65
N TRP A 93 -6.53 -5.74 18.83
CA TRP A 93 -7.54 -5.35 19.83
C TRP A 93 -8.93 -5.88 19.48
N GLN A 94 -9.17 -6.23 18.22
CA GLN A 94 -10.39 -6.90 17.77
C GLN A 94 -10.28 -8.41 18.02
N LYS A 95 -11.07 -8.94 18.97
CA LYS A 95 -11.15 -10.39 19.21
C LYS A 95 -11.61 -11.13 17.96
N GLY A 96 -11.21 -12.40 17.80
CA GLY A 96 -11.71 -13.28 16.73
C GLY A 96 -10.77 -13.41 15.51
N PRO A 97 -11.29 -13.68 14.30
CA PRO A 97 -10.49 -14.00 13.11
C PRO A 97 -9.44 -12.94 12.73
N ARG A 98 -9.72 -11.67 13.06
CA ARG A 98 -8.83 -10.53 12.78
C ARG A 98 -7.55 -10.55 13.61
N ARG A 99 -7.62 -11.01 14.86
CA ARG A 99 -6.44 -11.23 15.69
C ARG A 99 -5.55 -12.33 15.11
N GLY A 100 -6.15 -13.44 14.67
CA GLY A 100 -5.39 -14.53 14.04
C GLY A 100 -4.66 -14.08 12.77
N MET A 101 -5.26 -13.19 11.99
CA MET A 101 -4.61 -12.56 10.84
C MET A 101 -3.45 -11.65 11.26
N ALA A 102 -3.65 -10.79 12.26
CA ALA A 102 -2.59 -9.92 12.77
C ALA A 102 -1.35 -10.71 13.24
N GLU A 103 -1.57 -11.84 13.91
CA GLU A 103 -0.50 -12.75 14.34
C GLU A 103 0.27 -13.36 13.16
N ARG A 104 -0.44 -13.79 12.09
CA ARG A 104 0.21 -14.32 10.88
C ARG A 104 1.02 -13.25 10.16
N VAL A 105 0.46 -12.06 9.98
CA VAL A 105 1.15 -10.93 9.33
C VAL A 105 2.39 -10.51 10.14
N ALA A 106 2.27 -10.40 11.46
CA ALA A 106 3.39 -10.06 12.33
C ALA A 106 4.55 -11.08 12.21
N LYS A 107 4.21 -12.38 12.11
CA LYS A 107 5.19 -13.45 11.89
C LYS A 107 5.92 -13.30 10.55
N TRP A 108 5.20 -13.04 9.47
CA TRP A 108 5.79 -12.81 8.14
C TRP A 108 6.73 -11.61 8.11
N CYS A 109 6.35 -10.52 8.79
CA CYS A 109 7.13 -9.29 8.82
C CYS A 109 8.26 -9.29 9.86
N GLY A 110 8.44 -10.35 10.66
CA GLY A 110 9.42 -10.38 11.75
C GLY A 110 9.15 -9.31 12.82
N ILE A 111 7.90 -8.91 13.01
CA ILE A 111 7.51 -7.91 14.01
C ILE A 111 7.29 -8.66 15.33
N GLU A 112 8.26 -8.58 16.25
CA GLU A 112 8.11 -9.12 17.60
C GLU A 112 7.10 -8.31 18.42
N ARG A 113 6.46 -9.00 19.39
CA ARG A 113 5.44 -8.41 20.26
C ARG A 113 6.06 -7.30 21.10
N GLY A 114 5.62 -6.06 20.88
CA GLY A 114 5.98 -4.89 21.68
C GLY A 114 4.74 -4.06 21.97
#